data_AF-A0A8J6RPY0-F1
#
_entry.id   AF-A0A8J6RPY0-F1
#
_cell.length_a   1.000
_cell.length_b   1.000
_cell.length_c   1.000
_cell.angle_alpha   90.00
_cell.angle_beta   90.00
_cell.angle_gamma   90.00
#
_symmetry.space_group_name_H-M   'P 1'
#
loop_
_entity.id
_entity.type
_entity.pdbx_description
1 polymer ?
#
loop_
_entity_poly.entity_id
_entity_poly.type
_entity_poly.pdbx_seq_one_letter_code
_entity_poly.pdbx_strand_id
1 'polypeptide(L)' 'MDITATLNEIAALSIEERIHLVQAIWDSIAAEQAYPDLTEPQPQKRELDYRIDDYEKNPDNVLTWEEIKASIKRQR' A
#
# COMPACT_ATOMS: atom_id res chain seq x y z
N MET A 1 27.29 -11.26 1.70
CA MET A 1 26.28 -11.50 2.75
C MET A 1 25.43 -12.66 2.29
N ASP A 2 25.34 -13.72 3.07
CA ASP A 2 24.43 -14.82 2.78
C ASP A 2 23.04 -14.45 3.30
N ILE A 3 22.16 -14.09 2.37
CA ILE A 3 20.79 -13.66 2.68
C ILE A 3 20.03 -14.75 3.45
N THR A 4 20.32 -16.03 3.18
CA THR A 4 19.67 -17.16 3.84
C THR A 4 20.04 -17.23 5.32
N ALA A 5 21.33 -17.05 5.63
CA ALA A 5 21.81 -17.01 7.00
C ALA A 5 21.22 -15.81 7.76
N THR A 6 21.18 -14.63 7.14
CA THR A 6 20.59 -13.42 7.72
C THR A 6 19.08 -13.57 7.98
N LEU A 7 18.34 -14.20 7.06
CA LEU A 7 16.91 -14.47 7.26
C LEU A 7 16.65 -15.42 8.43
N ASN A 8 17.53 -16.39 8.67
CA ASN A 8 17.41 -17.28 9.83
C ASN A 8 17.63 -16.53 11.16
N GLU A 9 18.58 -15.59 11.19
CA GLU A 9 18.81 -14.73 12.36
C GLU A 9 17.60 -13.81 12.62
N ILE A 10 17.04 -13.21 11.57
CA ILE A 10 15.82 -12.40 11.65
C ILE A 10 14.64 -13.25 12.13
N ALA A 11 14.52 -14.49 11.67
CA ALA A 11 13.46 -15.40 12.08
C ALA A 11 13.53 -15.77 13.57
N ALA A 12 14.72 -15.71 14.19
CA ALA A 12 14.90 -15.94 15.63
C ALA A 12 14.41 -14.77 16.51
N LEU A 13 14.19 -13.58 15.94
CA LEU A 13 13.64 -12.43 16.64
C LEU A 13 12.16 -12.65 16.99
N SER A 14 11.70 -11.92 18.01
CA SER A 14 10.28 -11.84 18.33
C SER A 14 9.47 -11.22 17.17
N ILE A 15 8.16 -11.43 17.17
CA ILE A 15 7.28 -10.85 16.13
C ILE A 15 7.40 -9.33 16.10
N GLU A 16 7.45 -8.68 17.27
CA GLU A 16 7.56 -7.23 17.41
C GLU A 16 8.86 -6.70 16.79
N GLU A 17 9.99 -7.33 17.11
CA GLU A 17 11.30 -6.96 16.54
C GLU A 17 11.34 -7.16 15.02
N ARG A 18 10.73 -8.23 14.51
CA ARG A 18 10.62 -8.44 13.05
C ARG A 18 9.79 -7.37 12.38
N ILE A 19 8.68 -6.96 12.98
CA ILE A 19 7.83 -5.88 12.45
C ILE A 19 8.62 -4.56 12.45
N HIS A 20 9.32 -4.24 13.54
CA HIS A 20 10.17 -3.04 13.59
C HIS A 20 11.28 -3.06 12.56
N LEU A 21 11.92 -4.21 12.34
CA LEU A 21 12.95 -4.36 11.31
C LEU A 21 12.39 -4.17 9.90
N VAL A 22 11.23 -4.77 9.60
CA VAL A 22 10.55 -4.58 8.32
C VAL A 22 10.22 -3.12 8.09
N GLN A 23 9.71 -2.41 9.11
CA GLN A 23 9.44 -0.98 9.03
C GLN A 23 10.71 -0.17 8.75
N ALA A 24 11.80 -0.44 9.48
CA ALA A 24 13.05 0.29 9.32
C ALA A 24 13.67 0.11 7.92
N ILE A 25 13.61 -1.12 7.38
CA ILE A 25 14.04 -1.42 6.00
C ILE A 25 13.14 -0.69 4.99
N TRP A 26 11.83 -0.69 5.22
CA TRP A 26 10.89 0.00 4.35
C TRP A 26 11.15 1.52 4.33
N ASP A 27 11.41 2.12 5.49
CA ASP A 27 11.73 3.54 5.61
C ASP A 27 13.06 3.89 4.93
N SER A 28 14.08 3.02 5.02
CA SER A 28 15.36 3.25 4.35
C SER A 28 15.21 3.21 2.83
N ILE A 29 14.44 2.25 2.30
CA ILE A 29 14.13 2.16 0.87
C ILE A 29 13.40 3.43 0.44
N ALA A 30 12.39 3.88 1.19
CA ALA A 30 11.65 5.10 0.89
C ALA A 30 12.54 6.36 0.90
N ALA A 31 13.55 6.42 1.76
CA ALA A 31 14.51 7.53 1.81
C ALA A 31 15.53 7.52 0.67
N GLU A 32 15.95 6.34 0.21
CA GLU A 32 16.88 6.17 -0.91
C GLU A 32 16.20 6.33 -2.28
N GLN A 33 14.90 6.01 -2.35
CA GLN A 33 14.09 6.27 -3.54
C GLN A 33 13.87 7.79 -3.65
N ALA A 34 14.58 8.41 -4.59
CA ALA A 34 14.11 9.65 -5.19
C ALA A 34 12.82 9.29 -5.92
N TYR A 35 11.68 9.38 -5.22
CA TYR A 35 10.38 9.27 -5.84
C TYR A 35 10.41 10.19 -7.08
N PRO A 36 10.06 9.70 -8.27
CA PRO A 36 9.75 10.65 -9.33
C PRO A 36 8.71 11.57 -8.72
N ASP A 37 9.02 12.86 -8.69
CA ASP A 37 8.07 13.88 -8.25
C ASP A 37 6.76 13.53 -8.94
N LEU A 38 5.67 13.35 -8.18
CA LEU A 38 4.40 12.93 -8.75
C LEU A 38 4.19 13.84 -9.95
N THR A 39 4.17 13.28 -11.17
CA THR A 39 4.32 14.10 -12.37
C THR A 39 3.25 15.20 -12.41
N GLU A 40 2.11 14.94 -11.74
CA GLU A 40 1.08 15.91 -11.41
C GLU A 40 0.40 15.54 -10.06
N PRO A 41 0.86 16.02 -8.90
CA PRO A 41 0.28 15.65 -7.60
C PRO A 41 -1.11 16.28 -7.39
N GLN A 42 -1.36 17.43 -8.03
CA GLN A 42 -2.60 18.17 -7.84
C GLN A 42 -3.83 17.51 -8.48
N PRO A 43 -3.78 17.01 -9.73
CA PRO A 43 -4.89 16.24 -10.30
C PRO A 43 -5.25 15.01 -9.46
N GLN A 44 -4.24 14.27 -8.97
CA GLN A 44 -4.46 13.08 -8.14
C GLN A 44 -5.12 13.45 -6.81
N LYS A 45 -4.62 14.51 -6.16
CA LYS A 45 -5.23 15.03 -4.94
C LYS A 45 -6.68 15.48 -5.15
N ARG A 46 -6.95 16.22 -6.23
CA ARG A 46 -8.32 16.66 -6.56
C ARG A 46 -9.27 15.48 -6.81
N GLU A 47 -8.80 14.43 -7.46
CA GLU A 47 -9.58 13.20 -7.65
C GLU A 47 -9.89 12.52 -6.31
N LEU A 48 -8.92 12.45 -5.40
CA LEU A 48 -9.16 11.91 -4.06
C LEU A 48 -10.16 12.74 -3.27
N ASP A 49 -9.99 14.07 -3.24
CA ASP A 49 -10.90 14.99 -2.57
C ASP A 49 -12.33 14.86 -3.14
N TYR A 50 -12.47 14.77 -4.46
CA TYR A 50 -13.75 14.55 -5.13
C TYR A 50 -14.41 13.22 -4.72
N ARG A 51 -13.64 12.13 -4.67
CA ARG A 51 -14.17 10.80 -4.30
C ARG A 51 -14.56 10.71 -2.84
N ILE A 52 -13.87 11.42 -1.96
CA ILE A 52 -14.23 11.54 -0.54
C ILE A 52 -15.56 12.29 -0.42
N ASP A 53 -15.67 13.46 -1.05
CA ASP A 53 -16.90 14.27 -1.04
C ASP A 53 -18.10 13.51 -1.62
N ASP A 54 -17.90 12.74 -2.70
CA ASP A 54 -18.97 11.92 -3.30
C ASP A 54 -19.40 10.78 -2.37
N TYR A 55 -18.45 10.10 -1.73
CA TYR A 55 -18.76 9.06 -0.76
C TYR A 55 -19.50 9.60 0.47
N GLU A 56 -19.11 10.78 0.98
CA GLU A 56 -19.82 11.42 2.10
C GLU A 56 -21.27 11.77 1.74
N LYS A 57 -21.54 12.16 0.49
CA LYS A 57 -22.89 12.44 0.00
C LYS A 57 -23.67 11.17 -0.33
N ASN A 58 -23.00 10.13 -0.78
CA ASN A 58 -23.58 8.89 -1.30
C ASN A 58 -22.90 7.65 -0.67
N PRO A 59 -23.07 7.39 0.64
CA PRO A 59 -22.33 6.34 1.34
C PRO A 59 -22.64 4.92 0.82
N ASP A 60 -23.83 4.71 0.26
CA ASP A 60 -24.25 3.43 -0.31
C ASP A 60 -23.77 3.22 -1.76
N ASN A 61 -23.16 4.24 -2.39
CA ASN A 61 -22.63 4.15 -3.76
C ASN A 61 -21.23 3.52 -3.78
N VAL A 62 -21.13 2.32 -3.18
CA VAL A 62 -19.91 1.54 -3.09
C VAL A 62 -20.16 0.12 -3.56
N LEU A 63 -19.11 -0.54 -4.04
CA LEU A 63 -19.14 -1.96 -4.36
C LEU A 63 -18.44 -2.73 -3.24
N THR A 64 -19.07 -3.81 -2.81
CA THR A 64 -18.43 -4.80 -1.95
C THR A 64 -17.27 -5.47 -2.69
N TRP A 65 -16.34 -6.02 -1.91
CA TRP A 65 -15.21 -6.75 -2.45
C TRP A 65 -15.62 -7.91 -3.38
N GLU A 66 -16.67 -8.64 -3.01
CA GLU A 66 -17.17 -9.75 -3.83
C GLU A 66 -17.77 -9.27 -5.15
N GLU A 67 -18.45 -8.11 -5.17
CA GLU A 67 -19.00 -7.52 -6.40
C GLU A 67 -17.91 -7.11 -7.38
N ILE A 68 -16.85 -6.43 -6.91
CA ILE A 68 -15.70 -6.06 -7.76
C ILE A 68 -14.97 -7.32 -8.25
N LYS A 69 -14.76 -8.30 -7.39
CA LYS A 69 -14.08 -9.53 -7.77
C LYS A 69 -14.89 -10.31 -8.82
N ALA A 70 -16.22 -10.30 -8.71
CA ALA A 70 -17.11 -10.91 -9.69
C ALA A 70 -17.16 -10.14 -11.02
N SER A 71 -17.02 -8.81 -11.01
CA SER A 71 -17.00 -7.99 -12.23
C SER A 71 -15.72 -8.22 -13.05
N ILE A 72 -14.55 -8.26 -12.39
CA ILE A 72 -13.25 -8.52 -13.04
C ILE A 72 -13.21 -9.93 -13.65
N LYS A 73 -13.79 -10.92 -12.97
CA LYS A 73 -13.86 -12.30 -13.48
C LYS A 73 -14.80 -12.47 -14.67
N ARG A 74 -15.85 -11.65 -14.78
CA ARG A 74 -16.81 -11.67 -15.90
C ARG A 74 -16.27 -11.04 -17.18
N GLN A 75 -15.21 -10.25 -17.10
CA GLN A 75 -14.56 -9.61 -18.25
C GLN A 75 -13.49 -10.50 -18.92
N ARG A 76 -13.40 -11.77 -18.52
CA ARG A 76 -12.55 -12.81 -19.13
C ARG A 76 -13.43 -13.87 -19.79
#